data_AF-A0A8X6P7A5-F1
#
_entry.id   AF-A0A8X6P7A5-F1
#
_cell.length_a   1.000
_cell.length_b   1.000
_cell.length_c   1.000
_cell.angle_alpha   90.00
_cell.angle_beta   90.00
_cell.angle_gamma   90.00
#
_symmetry.space_group_name_H-M   'P 1'
#
loop_
_entity.id
_entity.type
_entity.pdbx_description
1 polymer ?
#
loop_
_entity_poly.entity_id
_entity_poly.type
_entity_poly.pdbx_seq_one_letter_code
_entity_poly.pdbx_strand_id
1 'polypeptide(L)'
;MGPILLKLAIKSQTKTLGVHWDPTELEFINNIKVNRCILPFPDVKVIELHRFCDASEVDFGAVAYCKSQTPDGDAAIKMVTSKSRVTLLTKVVVPRLELYVSVLLIKLIQRIKTALR
;
A
#
# COMPACT_ATOMS: atom_id res chain seq x y z
N MET A 1 29.96 -12.28 -22.34
CA MET A 1 29.55 -12.82 -21.02
C MET A 1 28.31 -12.07 -20.56
N GLY A 2 27.14 -12.56 -20.99
CA GLY A 2 25.86 -11.87 -20.84
C GLY A 2 25.10 -12.28 -19.57
N PRO A 3 24.13 -11.44 -19.14
CA PRO A 3 23.41 -11.55 -17.88
C PRO A 3 22.30 -12.62 -17.94
N ILE A 4 22.69 -13.91 -17.99
CA ILE A 4 21.73 -15.04 -18.03
C ILE A 4 21.33 -15.51 -16.61
N LEU A 5 22.07 -15.14 -15.56
CA LEU A 5 21.87 -15.70 -14.23
C LEU A 5 20.74 -15.06 -13.39
N LEU A 6 20.20 -13.89 -13.75
CA LEU A 6 19.15 -13.24 -12.95
C LEU A 6 17.72 -13.69 -13.32
N LYS A 7 17.52 -14.36 -14.46
CA LYS A 7 16.18 -14.83 -14.88
C LYS A 7 15.78 -16.20 -14.29
N LEU A 8 16.72 -16.94 -13.71
CA LEU A 8 16.46 -18.30 -13.18
C LEU A 8 15.94 -18.30 -11.74
N ALA A 9 16.25 -17.27 -10.93
CA ALA A 9 15.83 -17.23 -9.52
C ALA A 9 14.36 -16.82 -9.30
N ILE A 10 13.70 -16.20 -10.29
CA ILE A 10 12.28 -15.84 -10.21
C ILE A 10 11.38 -17.03 -10.65
N LYS A 11 11.92 -18.00 -11.38
CA LYS A 11 11.15 -19.14 -11.93
C LYS A 11 10.95 -20.32 -10.97
N SER A 12 11.71 -20.45 -9.87
CA SER A 12 11.62 -21.65 -9.02
C SER A 12 10.66 -21.55 -7.83
N GLN A 13 10.02 -20.39 -7.62
CA GLN A 13 9.07 -20.18 -6.51
C GLN A 13 7.73 -19.57 -6.91
N THR A 14 7.36 -19.63 -8.19
CA THR A 14 5.94 -19.76 -8.53
C THR A 14 5.54 -21.22 -8.29
N LYS A 15 5.39 -21.62 -7.02
CA LYS A 15 4.37 -22.62 -6.73
C LYS A 15 3.09 -21.96 -7.20
N THR A 16 2.63 -22.37 -8.38
CA THR A 16 1.31 -22.06 -8.88
C THR A 16 0.34 -22.62 -7.84
N LEU A 17 -0.02 -21.81 -6.84
CA LEU A 17 -1.34 -21.90 -6.24
C LEU A 17 -2.26 -21.77 -7.45
N GLY A 18 -2.89 -22.87 -7.84
CA GLY A 18 -3.86 -22.88 -8.91
C GLY A 18 -5.05 -22.04 -8.46
N VAL A 19 -4.90 -20.71 -8.51
CA VAL A 19 -6.02 -19.79 -8.55
C VAL A 19 -6.70 -20.09 -9.88
N HIS A 20 -7.75 -20.91 -9.80
CA HIS A 20 -8.69 -21.05 -10.88
C HIS A 20 -9.39 -19.69 -11.00
N TRP A 21 -8.88 -18.85 -11.89
CA TRP A 21 -9.48 -17.57 -12.21
C TRP A 21 -10.80 -17.82 -12.90
N ASP A 22 -11.90 -17.49 -12.24
CA ASP A 22 -13.21 -17.44 -12.88
C ASP A 22 -13.25 -16.17 -13.75
N PRO A 23 -13.36 -16.28 -15.09
CA PRO A 23 -13.39 -15.12 -15.98
C PRO A 23 -14.55 -14.15 -15.68
N THR A 24 -15.63 -14.65 -15.06
CA THR A 24 -16.80 -13.84 -14.68
C THR A 24 -16.49 -12.87 -13.54
N GLU A 25 -15.49 -13.16 -12.69
CA GLU A 25 -15.06 -12.23 -11.64
C GLU A 25 -14.50 -10.92 -12.21
N LEU A 26 -13.91 -10.97 -13.42
CA LEU A 26 -13.35 -9.81 -14.08
C LEU A 26 -14.42 -8.80 -14.50
N GLU A 27 -15.64 -9.27 -14.78
CA GLU A 27 -16.75 -8.40 -15.17
C GLU A 27 -17.14 -7.45 -14.03
N PHE A 28 -16.99 -7.89 -12.77
CA PHE A 28 -17.29 -7.07 -11.60
C PHE A 28 -16.31 -5.90 -11.41
N ILE A 29 -15.10 -5.96 -11.99
CA ILE A 29 -14.12 -4.87 -11.86
C ILE A 29 -14.66 -3.57 -12.44
N ASN A 30 -15.43 -3.64 -13.53
CA ASN A 30 -16.05 -2.45 -14.15
C ASN A 30 -17.04 -1.73 -13.22
N ASN A 31 -17.58 -2.46 -12.24
CA ASN A 31 -18.54 -1.95 -11.26
C ASN A 31 -17.87 -1.37 -10.01
N ILE A 32 -16.56 -1.57 -9.82
CA ILE A 32 -15.84 -1.02 -8.68
C ILE A 32 -15.75 0.51 -8.80
N LYS A 33 -16.47 1.21 -7.93
CA LYS A 33 -16.38 2.68 -7.79
C LYS A 33 -15.59 3.02 -6.54
N VAL A 34 -14.45 3.66 -6.74
CA VAL A 34 -13.64 4.21 -5.64
C VAL A 34 -13.84 5.72 -5.61
N ASN A 35 -14.42 6.23 -4.52
CA ASN A 35 -14.48 7.67 -4.30
C ASN A 35 -13.08 8.20 -4.00
N ARG A 36 -12.51 8.96 -4.95
CA ARG A 36 -11.13 9.48 -4.89
C ARG A 36 -11.03 10.83 -4.19
N CYS A 37 -12.14 11.43 -3.77
CA CYS A 37 -12.11 12.68 -3.00
C CYS A 37 -11.57 12.40 -1.60
N ILE A 38 -10.41 13.00 -1.28
CA ILE A 38 -9.74 12.84 0.02
C ILE A 38 -10.43 13.68 1.10
N LEU A 39 -10.96 14.85 0.74
CA LEU A 39 -11.65 15.78 1.64
C LEU A 39 -13.10 15.96 1.16
N PRO A 40 -14.01 15.07 1.58
CA PRO A 40 -15.38 15.04 1.04
C PRO A 40 -16.29 16.15 1.60
N PHE A 41 -15.88 16.83 2.68
CA PHE A 41 -16.67 17.90 3.28
C PHE A 41 -16.23 19.27 2.74
N PRO A 42 -17.17 20.20 2.52
CA PRO A 42 -16.85 21.57 2.10
C PRO A 42 -16.24 22.42 3.23
N ASP A 43 -16.59 22.11 4.48
CA ASP A 43 -16.29 22.88 5.68
C ASP A 43 -15.38 22.10 6.64
N VAL A 44 -14.26 21.58 6.14
CA VAL A 44 -13.31 20.84 6.99
C VAL A 44 -12.64 21.78 7.98
N LYS A 45 -12.78 21.50 9.27
CA LYS A 45 -12.12 22.22 10.37
C LYS A 45 -10.77 21.62 10.73
N VAL A 46 -10.66 20.29 10.74
CA VAL A 46 -9.46 19.57 11.16
C VAL A 46 -9.07 18.53 10.12
N ILE A 47 -7.78 18.47 9.78
CA ILE A 47 -7.19 17.46 8.90
C ILE A 47 -6.03 16.79 9.63
N GLU A 48 -6.08 15.46 9.69
CA GLU A 48 -5.06 14.62 10.32
C GLU A 48 -4.53 13.58 9.33
N LEU A 49 -3.21 13.39 9.30
CA LEU A 49 -2.56 12.37 8.46
C LEU A 49 -2.04 11.22 9.32
N HIS A 50 -2.82 10.13 9.38
CA HIS A 50 -2.49 8.89 10.07
C HIS A 50 -1.71 7.95 9.17
N ARG A 51 -0.75 7.24 9.76
CA ARG A 51 0.31 6.54 9.04
C ARG A 51 0.65 5.25 9.76
N PHE A 52 0.66 4.16 9.02
CA PHE A 52 0.91 2.83 9.55
C PHE A 52 1.87 2.09 8.65
N CYS A 53 2.67 1.22 9.23
CA CYS A 53 3.46 0.25 8.51
C CYS A 53 3.52 -1.05 9.28
N ASP A 54 3.59 -2.15 8.55
CA ASP A 54 3.69 -3.49 9.11
C ASP A 54 4.61 -4.36 8.24
N ALA A 55 5.23 -5.36 8.87
CA ALA A 55 6.15 -6.27 8.22
C ALA A 55 6.03 -7.68 8.80
N SER A 56 5.94 -8.66 7.91
CA SER A 56 5.93 -10.08 8.19
C SER A 56 7.08 -10.77 7.47
N GLU A 57 7.26 -12.09 7.68
CA GLU A 57 8.25 -12.86 6.92
C GLU A 57 7.94 -12.96 5.42
N VAL A 58 6.67 -12.75 5.02
CA VAL A 58 6.20 -12.95 3.63
C VAL A 58 5.95 -11.64 2.87
N ASP A 59 5.68 -10.55 3.58
CA ASP A 59 5.41 -9.24 2.99
C ASP A 59 5.70 -8.10 3.96
N PHE A 60 5.72 -6.87 3.43
CA PHE A 60 5.71 -5.67 4.25
C PHE A 60 5.05 -4.53 3.48
N GLY A 61 4.44 -3.59 4.22
CA GLY A 61 3.71 -2.50 3.59
C GLY A 61 3.48 -1.29 4.48
N ALA A 62 3.33 -0.14 3.84
CA ALA A 62 3.05 1.14 4.46
C ALA A 62 1.78 1.76 3.86
N VAL A 63 1.00 2.44 4.69
CA VAL A 63 -0.24 3.12 4.28
C VAL A 63 -0.40 4.45 5.01
N ALA A 64 -1.01 5.42 4.34
CA ALA A 64 -1.38 6.70 4.90
C ALA A 64 -2.87 6.99 4.67
N TYR A 65 -3.54 7.43 5.73
CA TYR A 65 -4.94 7.83 5.75
C TYR A 65 -5.07 9.31 6.13
N CYS A 66 -5.99 10.01 5.47
CA CYS A 66 -6.42 11.34 5.83
C CYS A 66 -7.72 11.22 6.62
N LYS A 67 -7.75 11.75 7.83
CA LYS A 67 -8.98 11.98 8.58
C LYS A 67 -9.33 13.46 8.46
N SER A 68 -10.54 13.75 8.01
CA SER A 68 -11.11 15.09 7.95
C SER A 68 -12.30 15.17 8.89
N GLN A 69 -12.44 16.30 9.59
CA GLN A 69 -13.54 16.52 10.53
C GLN A 69 -14.15 17.92 10.35
N THR A 70 -15.48 18.00 10.33
CA THR A 70 -16.25 19.25 10.27
C THR A 70 -16.39 19.89 11.67
N PRO A 71 -16.80 21.17 11.78
CA PRO A 71 -17.11 21.81 13.06
C PRO A 71 -18.18 21.08 13.87
N ASP A 72 -19.14 20.47 13.19
CA ASP A 72 -20.28 19.76 13.79
C ASP A 72 -19.91 18.35 14.28
N GLY A 73 -18.67 17.92 14.00
CA GLY A 73 -18.09 16.67 14.49
C GLY A 73 -18.10 15.52 13.48
N ASP A 74 -18.73 15.69 12.31
CA ASP A 74 -18.73 14.69 11.25
C ASP A 74 -17.31 14.41 10.78
N ALA A 75 -16.97 13.13 10.63
CA ALA A 75 -15.62 12.71 10.27
C ALA A 75 -15.63 11.72 9.09
N ALA A 76 -14.63 11.87 8.22
CA ALA A 76 -14.38 10.95 7.12
C ALA A 76 -12.90 10.56 7.11
N ILE A 77 -12.65 9.26 6.97
CA ILE A 77 -11.31 8.70 6.82
C ILE A 77 -11.17 8.17 5.40
N LYS A 78 -10.16 8.66 4.68
CA LYS A 78 -9.86 8.30 3.30
C LYS A 78 -8.42 7.84 3.17
N MET A 79 -8.18 6.75 2.45
CA MET A 79 -6.81 6.33 2.12
C MET A 79 -6.20 7.30 1.12
N VAL A 80 -5.03 7.85 1.44
CA VAL A 80 -4.29 8.77 0.58
C VAL A 80 -3.43 7.97 -0.38
N THR A 81 -2.62 7.06 0.16
CA THR A 81 -1.72 6.21 -0.62
C THR A 81 -1.22 5.04 0.23
N SER A 82 -0.83 3.96 -0.44
CA SER A 82 -0.24 2.79 0.18
C SER A 82 0.86 2.21 -0.72
N LYS A 83 1.74 1.41 -0.11
CA LYS A 83 2.78 0.68 -0.83
C LYS A 83 3.12 -0.60 -0.09
N SER A 84 2.89 -1.74 -0.73
CA SER A 84 3.25 -3.08 -0.24
C SER A 84 4.32 -3.72 -1.14
N ARG A 85 5.04 -4.69 -0.58
CA ARG A 85 6.04 -5.50 -1.27
C ARG A 85 6.03 -6.93 -0.70
N VAL A 86 6.19 -7.92 -1.56
CA VAL A 86 6.50 -9.29 -1.15
C VAL A 86 7.96 -9.36 -0.73
N THR A 87 8.27 -10.10 0.34
CA THR A 87 9.64 -10.27 0.83
C THR A 87 10.46 -11.15 -0.13
N LEU A 88 11.78 -11.05 -0.01
CA LEU A 88 12.68 -11.93 -0.74
C LEU A 88 12.63 -13.33 -0.12
N LEU A 89 12.85 -14.34 -0.97
CA LEU A 89 12.85 -15.75 -0.58
C LEU A 89 14.04 -16.12 0.33
N THR A 90 15.03 -15.24 0.42
CA THR A 90 16.13 -15.35 1.36
C THR A 90 15.67 -14.88 2.74
N LYS A 91 16.06 -15.61 3.79
CA LYS A 91 15.67 -15.29 5.17
C LYS A 91 16.22 -13.91 5.57
N VAL A 92 15.33 -12.91 5.58
CA VAL A 92 15.53 -11.64 6.28
C VAL A 92 14.71 -11.73 7.56
N VAL A 93 15.33 -11.39 8.70
CA VAL A 93 14.63 -11.40 9.99
C VAL A 93 13.58 -10.28 10.05
N VAL A 94 12.44 -10.55 10.71
CA VAL A 94 11.33 -9.60 10.87
C VAL A 94 11.77 -8.21 11.35
N PRO A 95 12.67 -8.06 12.36
CA PRO A 95 13.12 -6.73 12.79
C PRO A 95 13.79 -5.89 11.69
N ARG A 96 14.47 -6.53 10.73
CA ARG A 96 15.04 -5.81 9.57
C ARG A 96 13.93 -5.36 8.63
N LEU A 97 12.91 -6.17 8.41
CA LEU A 97 11.77 -5.85 7.56
C LEU A 97 10.93 -4.71 8.16
N GLU A 98 10.73 -4.71 9.48
CA GLU A 98 10.10 -3.60 10.23
C GLU A 98 10.84 -2.28 10.02
N LEU A 99 12.18 -2.30 10.07
CA LEU A 99 12.99 -1.12 9.76
C LEU A 99 12.86 -0.70 8.29
N TYR A 100 12.88 -1.65 7.35
CA TYR A 100 12.71 -1.36 5.93
C TYR A 100 11.35 -0.71 5.62
N VAL A 101 10.26 -1.23 6.20
CA VAL A 101 8.93 -0.68 5.99
C VAL A 101 8.75 0.68 6.67
N SER A 102 9.42 0.91 7.80
CA SER A 102 9.47 2.23 8.43
C SER A 102 10.14 3.27 7.51
N VAL A 103 11.26 2.91 6.88
CA VAL A 103 11.92 3.76 5.87
C VAL A 103 11.01 3.98 4.66
N LEU A 104 10.31 2.94 4.21
CA LEU A 104 9.32 3.04 3.12
C LEU A 104 8.20 4.02 3.47
N LEU A 105 7.68 3.96 4.70
CA LEU A 105 6.66 4.87 5.20
C LEU A 105 7.16 6.31 5.19
N ILE A 106 8.36 6.60 5.70
CA ILE A 106 8.94 7.96 5.67
C ILE A 106 9.03 8.49 4.23
N LYS A 107 9.50 7.68 3.28
CA LYS A 107 9.55 8.06 1.86
C LYS A 107 8.16 8.31 1.27
N LEU A 108 7.17 7.50 1.63
CA LEU A 108 5.79 7.69 1.21
C LEU A 108 5.25 9.05 1.69
N ILE A 109 5.53 9.40 2.94
CA ILE A 109 5.11 10.67 3.56
C ILE A 109 5.77 11.86 2.90
N GLN A 110 7.07 11.76 2.56
CA GLN A 110 7.76 12.81 1.82
C GLN A 110 7.08 13.08 0.48
N ARG A 111 6.65 12.02 -0.24
CA ARG A 111 5.90 12.17 -1.50
C ARG A 111 4.54 12.83 -1.29
N ILE A 112 3.80 12.45 -0.25
CA ILE A 112 2.53 13.09 0.10
C ILE A 112 2.75 14.59 0.37
N LYS A 113 3.75 14.94 1.19
CA LYS A 113 4.08 16.34 1.49
C LYS A 113 4.43 17.14 0.24
N THR A 114 5.18 16.56 -0.70
CA THR A 114 5.50 17.23 -1.97
C THR A 114 4.28 17.41 -2.86
N ALA A 115 3.36 16.44 -2.90
CA ALA A 115 2.16 16.51 -3.74
C ALA A 115 1.08 17.46 -3.20
N LEU A 116 1.11 17.78 -1.90
CA LEU A 116 0.16 18.70 -1.23
C LEU A 116 0.72 20.12 -1.05
N ARG A 117 1.95 20.38 -1.48
CA ARG A 117 2.50 21.73 -1.61
C ARG A 117 2.09 22.33 -2.94
#